data_AF-A0A5J6GMD7-F1
#
_entry.id   AF-A0A5J6GMD7-F1
#
_cell.length_a   1.000
_cell.length_b   1.000
_cell.length_c   1.000
_cell.angle_alpha   90.00
_cell.angle_beta   90.00
_cell.angle_gamma   90.00
#
_symmetry.space_group_name_H-M   'P 1'
#
loop_
_entity.id
_entity.type
_entity.pdbx_description
1 polymer ?
#
loop_
_entity_poly.entity_id
_entity_poly.type
_entity_poly.pdbx_seq_one_letter_code
_entity_poly.pdbx_strand_id
1 'polypeptide(L)'
;MPGLHAAVDRVWEVPEPDRIYPEFLVTTHHIIRASVPLMTVARTRCAELARHGADPVAEALIPYWEHHIAEERGHDTWVCEDLAALGHDPGRVWRRIPSGAVARLCGVPYLWIGGQHPVCLLGYQAVLEGSPPRPDVAEVLGARTGHPRAAFRTLARHAAADVGHGAELLGLLDELPLEERLSAAVVRSALHTVRSVVRVFEELVQPYAPATHLGSEGAR
;
A
#
# COMPACT_ATOMS: atom_id res chain seq x y z
N MET A 1 8.05 6.19 -10.09
CA MET A 1 7.78 5.31 -11.25
C MET A 1 6.61 5.86 -12.06
N PRO A 2 6.76 6.29 -13.33
CA PRO A 2 5.73 7.05 -14.06
C PRO A 2 4.35 6.40 -14.14
N GLY A 3 4.28 5.08 -14.39
CA GLY A 3 3.00 4.36 -14.46
C GLY A 3 2.27 4.21 -13.13
N LEU A 4 3.00 4.19 -12.01
CA LEU A 4 2.42 4.15 -10.66
C LEU A 4 1.78 5.49 -10.31
N HIS A 5 2.51 6.59 -10.52
CA HIS A 5 1.97 7.94 -10.29
C HIS A 5 0.74 8.20 -11.17
N ALA A 6 0.80 7.86 -12.46
CA ALA A 6 -0.34 8.00 -13.36
C ALA A 6 -1.56 7.15 -12.95
N ALA A 7 -1.39 6.01 -12.29
CA ALA A 7 -2.51 5.22 -11.78
C ALA A 7 -3.16 5.88 -10.55
N VAL A 8 -2.35 6.45 -9.65
CA VAL A 8 -2.81 7.21 -8.48
C VAL A 8 -3.51 8.50 -8.91
N ASP A 9 -2.89 9.27 -9.82
CA ASP A 9 -3.43 10.54 -10.30
C ASP A 9 -4.80 10.36 -10.96
N ARG A 10 -4.99 9.27 -11.72
CA ARG A 10 -6.27 8.92 -12.34
C ARG A 10 -7.42 8.75 -11.35
N VAL A 11 -7.16 8.40 -10.09
CA VAL A 11 -8.20 8.35 -9.04
C VAL A 11 -8.83 9.73 -8.84
N TRP A 12 -8.05 10.80 -9.01
CA TRP A 12 -8.47 12.18 -8.75
C TRP A 12 -8.93 12.94 -9.99
N GLU A 13 -8.82 12.31 -11.17
CA GLU A 13 -9.24 12.86 -12.47
C GLU A 13 -10.62 12.36 -12.91
N VAL A 14 -11.25 11.47 -12.12
CA VAL A 14 -12.60 10.99 -12.41
C VAL A 14 -13.63 12.13 -12.32
N PRO A 15 -14.77 12.05 -13.03
CA PRO A 15 -15.79 13.10 -13.01
C PRO A 15 -16.44 13.34 -11.63
N GLU A 16 -16.44 12.33 -10.75
CA GLU A 16 -17.10 12.33 -9.45
C GLU A 16 -16.08 12.09 -8.30
N PRO A 17 -15.12 13.00 -8.08
CA PRO A 17 -14.02 12.80 -7.13
C PRO A 17 -14.52 12.70 -5.67
N ASP A 18 -15.64 13.34 -5.35
CA ASP A 18 -16.32 13.24 -4.06
C ASP A 18 -16.86 11.82 -3.80
N ARG A 19 -17.35 11.13 -4.84
CA ARG A 19 -17.92 9.79 -4.73
C ARG A 19 -16.88 8.67 -4.74
N ILE A 20 -15.74 8.86 -5.40
CA ILE A 20 -14.65 7.86 -5.38
C ILE A 20 -13.86 7.92 -4.06
N TYR A 21 -13.81 9.06 -3.38
CA TYR A 21 -12.98 9.25 -2.18
C TYR A 21 -13.33 8.27 -1.03
N PRO A 22 -14.60 8.04 -0.64
CA PRO A 22 -14.92 7.00 0.34
C PRO A 22 -14.48 5.59 -0.08
N GLU A 23 -14.53 5.26 -1.37
CA GLU A 23 -14.07 3.96 -1.88
C GLU A 23 -12.55 3.86 -1.87
N PHE A 24 -11.85 4.97 -2.17
CA PHE A 24 -10.41 5.09 -1.98
C PHE A 24 -10.00 4.84 -0.52
N LEU A 25 -10.72 5.43 0.45
CA LEU A 25 -10.45 5.19 1.88
C LEU A 25 -10.66 3.71 2.24
N VAL A 26 -11.74 3.07 1.76
CA VAL A 26 -11.96 1.63 1.99
C VAL A 26 -10.80 0.79 1.42
N THR A 27 -10.39 1.04 0.18
CA THR A 27 -9.28 0.33 -0.46
C THR A 27 -7.97 0.56 0.30
N THR A 28 -7.69 1.80 0.69
CA THR A 28 -6.47 2.16 1.45
C THR A 28 -6.46 1.50 2.83
N HIS A 29 -7.59 1.46 3.53
CA HIS A 29 -7.71 0.73 4.79
C HIS A 29 -7.33 -0.75 4.64
N HIS A 30 -7.78 -1.42 3.56
CA HIS A 30 -7.44 -2.82 3.33
C HIS A 30 -5.95 -3.04 3.08
N ILE A 31 -5.24 -2.06 2.51
CA ILE A 31 -3.79 -2.10 2.32
C ILE A 31 -3.08 -1.85 3.66
N ILE A 32 -3.42 -0.77 4.36
CA ILE A 32 -2.79 -0.39 5.66
C ILE A 32 -2.96 -1.50 6.70
N ARG A 33 -4.15 -2.09 6.81
CA ARG A 33 -4.39 -3.17 7.80
C ARG A 33 -3.56 -4.43 7.52
N ALA A 34 -3.00 -4.59 6.33
CA ALA A 34 -2.16 -5.74 5.98
C ALA A 34 -0.69 -5.56 6.42
N SER A 35 -0.24 -4.32 6.67
CA SER A 35 1.16 -4.00 7.00
C SER A 35 1.65 -4.74 8.25
N VAL A 36 0.98 -4.57 9.40
CA VAL A 36 1.39 -5.22 10.66
C VAL A 36 1.36 -6.75 10.57
N PRO A 37 0.30 -7.41 10.05
CA PRO A 37 0.30 -8.86 9.86
C PRO A 37 1.43 -9.36 8.96
N LEU A 38 1.73 -8.67 7.86
CA LEU A 38 2.82 -9.06 6.94
C LEU A 38 4.19 -8.96 7.62
N MET A 39 4.47 -7.85 8.29
CA MET A 39 5.72 -7.67 9.03
C MET A 39 5.85 -8.68 10.18
N THR A 40 4.75 -8.99 10.86
CA THR A 40 4.74 -10.01 11.93
C THR A 40 5.13 -11.40 11.40
N VAL A 41 4.61 -11.78 10.23
CA VAL A 41 4.98 -13.06 9.60
C VAL A 41 6.43 -13.01 9.08
N ALA A 42 6.88 -11.90 8.50
CA ALA A 42 8.28 -11.73 8.12
C ALA A 42 9.23 -11.85 9.30
N ARG A 43 8.95 -11.16 10.41
CA ARG A 43 9.73 -11.25 11.66
C ARG A 43 9.78 -12.67 12.22
N THR A 44 8.63 -13.35 12.26
CA THR A 44 8.55 -14.74 12.72
C THR A 44 9.43 -15.64 11.86
N ARG A 45 9.34 -15.49 10.53
CA ARG A 45 10.17 -16.24 9.60
C ARG A 45 11.66 -15.91 9.73
N CYS A 46 12.00 -14.65 9.98
CA CYS A 46 13.38 -14.24 10.24
C CYS A 46 13.94 -14.96 11.46
N ALA A 47 13.19 -14.99 12.57
CA ALA A 47 13.61 -15.69 13.79
C ALA A 47 13.81 -17.20 13.59
N GLU A 48 13.05 -17.83 12.69
CA GLU A 48 13.25 -19.24 12.33
C GLU A 48 14.54 -19.47 11.54
N LEU A 49 14.83 -18.60 10.58
CA LEU A 49 15.99 -18.70 9.68
C LEU A 49 17.30 -18.30 10.38
N ALA A 50 17.26 -17.30 11.27
CA ALA A 50 18.41 -16.83 12.02
C ALA A 50 18.85 -17.79 13.15
N ARG A 51 18.11 -18.88 13.40
CA ARG A 51 18.47 -19.84 14.45
C ARG A 51 19.90 -20.33 14.26
N HIS A 52 20.67 -20.28 15.35
CA HIS A 52 22.08 -20.68 15.38
C HIS A 52 22.97 -19.91 14.38
N GLY A 53 22.60 -18.67 14.01
CA GLY A 53 23.38 -17.83 13.11
C GLY A 53 23.38 -18.31 11.66
N ALA A 54 22.36 -19.07 11.24
CA ALA A 54 22.34 -19.68 9.91
C ALA A 54 22.02 -18.69 8.77
N ASP A 55 21.38 -17.56 9.07
CA ASP A 55 21.02 -16.56 8.07
C ASP A 55 21.23 -15.13 8.62
N PRO A 56 22.34 -14.46 8.26
CA PRO A 56 22.66 -13.12 8.78
C PRO A 56 21.73 -12.03 8.23
N VAL A 57 21.13 -12.22 7.04
CA VAL A 57 20.15 -11.27 6.48
C VAL A 57 18.87 -11.34 7.32
N ALA A 58 18.39 -12.55 7.60
CA ALA A 58 17.23 -12.74 8.46
C ALA A 58 17.46 -12.15 9.86
N GLU A 59 18.64 -12.37 10.46
CA GLU A 59 18.98 -11.81 11.77
C GLU A 59 18.94 -10.29 11.80
N ALA A 60 19.56 -9.63 10.82
CA ALA A 60 19.58 -8.17 10.68
C ALA A 60 18.19 -7.56 10.47
N LEU A 61 17.26 -8.30 9.86
CA LEU A 61 15.89 -7.85 9.60
C LEU A 61 14.98 -7.86 10.84
N ILE A 62 15.28 -8.66 11.87
CA ILE A 62 14.43 -8.77 13.07
C ILE A 62 14.19 -7.41 13.75
N PRO A 63 15.21 -6.62 14.13
CA PRO A 63 15.00 -5.34 14.79
C PRO A 63 14.25 -4.34 13.91
N TYR A 64 14.51 -4.34 12.60
CA TYR A 64 13.76 -3.53 11.64
C TYR A 64 12.27 -3.86 11.69
N TRP A 65 11.91 -5.14 11.61
CA TRP A 65 10.49 -5.53 11.70
C TRP A 65 9.86 -5.19 13.05
N GLU A 66 10.58 -5.35 14.15
CA GLU A 66 10.05 -5.03 15.48
C GLU A 66 9.75 -3.55 15.65
N HIS A 67 10.64 -2.69 15.14
CA HIS A 67 10.45 -1.24 15.13
C HIS A 67 9.20 -0.85 14.32
N HIS A 68 9.14 -1.28 13.05
CA HIS A 68 8.06 -0.91 12.14
C HIS A 68 6.70 -1.53 12.52
N ILE A 69 6.67 -2.73 13.14
CA ILE A 69 5.44 -3.29 13.72
C ILE A 69 4.89 -2.43 14.86
N ALA A 70 5.76 -1.85 15.68
CA ALA A 70 5.36 -0.99 16.77
C ALA A 70 4.83 0.35 16.24
N GLU A 71 5.51 0.91 15.23
CA GLU A 71 5.12 2.16 14.59
C GLU A 71 3.78 2.04 13.86
N GLU A 72 3.61 1.05 12.98
CA GLU A 72 2.41 0.89 12.15
C GLU A 72 1.14 0.46 12.90
N ARG A 73 1.25 0.21 14.21
CA ARG A 73 0.15 -0.30 15.01
C ARG A 73 -0.96 0.74 15.13
N GLY A 74 -2.12 0.40 14.56
CA GLY A 74 -3.32 1.22 14.67
C GLY A 74 -3.46 2.29 13.58
N HIS A 75 -2.55 2.34 12.60
CA HIS A 75 -2.68 3.25 11.45
C HIS A 75 -3.99 3.03 10.66
N ASP A 76 -4.47 1.80 10.60
CA ASP A 76 -5.75 1.43 10.00
C ASP A 76 -6.95 2.14 10.67
N THR A 77 -6.86 2.46 11.96
CA THR A 77 -7.91 3.19 12.67
C THR A 77 -8.06 4.64 12.18
N TRP A 78 -6.99 5.25 11.66
CA TRP A 78 -7.04 6.62 11.15
C TRP A 78 -7.96 6.73 9.93
N VAL A 79 -7.97 5.71 9.08
CA VAL A 79 -8.89 5.65 7.93
C VAL A 79 -10.34 5.48 8.37
N CYS A 80 -10.59 4.77 9.47
CA CYS A 80 -11.91 4.66 10.05
C CYS A 80 -12.42 6.03 10.55
N GLU A 81 -11.55 6.85 11.14
CA GLU A 81 -11.87 8.22 11.56
C GLU A 81 -12.18 9.12 10.35
N ASP A 82 -11.40 9.02 9.28
CA ASP A 82 -11.64 9.77 8.04
C ASP A 82 -12.99 9.41 7.40
N LEU A 83 -13.35 8.12 7.37
CA LEU A 83 -14.66 7.65 6.90
C LEU A 83 -15.81 8.15 7.79
N ALA A 84 -15.61 8.17 9.11
CA ALA A 84 -16.60 8.70 10.03
C ALA A 84 -16.83 10.21 9.82
N ALA A 85 -15.77 10.97 9.48
CA ALA A 85 -15.87 12.38 9.13
C ALA A 85 -16.68 12.63 7.84
N LEU A 86 -16.80 11.63 6.96
CA LEU A 86 -17.67 11.63 5.79
C LEU A 86 -19.10 11.15 6.09
N GLY A 87 -19.42 10.83 7.35
CA GLY A 87 -20.72 10.31 7.77
C GLY A 87 -20.92 8.82 7.47
N HIS A 88 -19.87 8.07 7.14
CA HIS A 88 -19.94 6.62 6.95
C HIS A 88 -19.75 5.86 8.28
N ASP A 89 -20.29 4.64 8.34
CA ASP A 89 -20.02 3.73 9.47
C ASP A 89 -18.53 3.31 9.47
N PRO A 90 -17.75 3.62 10.52
CA PRO A 90 -16.35 3.21 10.62
C PRO A 90 -16.17 1.68 10.65
N GLY A 91 -17.19 0.92 11.06
CA GLY A 91 -17.19 -0.54 11.04
C GLY A 91 -17.31 -1.15 9.64
N ARG A 92 -17.69 -0.36 8.62
CA ARG A 92 -17.94 -0.82 7.25
C ARG A 92 -16.73 -1.52 6.63
N VAL A 93 -15.54 -0.96 6.83
CA VAL A 93 -14.30 -1.45 6.21
C VAL A 93 -13.94 -2.86 6.67
N TRP A 94 -14.30 -3.22 7.90
CA TRP A 94 -14.04 -4.52 8.51
C TRP A 94 -14.92 -5.63 7.95
N ARG A 95 -16.13 -5.29 7.50
CA ARG A 95 -17.11 -6.25 6.96
C ARG A 95 -17.01 -6.41 5.44
N ARG A 96 -16.30 -5.51 4.76
CA ARG A 96 -16.15 -5.57 3.31
C ARG A 96 -15.03 -6.52 2.91
N ILE A 97 -15.36 -7.44 2.02
CA ILE A 97 -14.37 -8.30 1.36
C ILE A 97 -13.54 -7.41 0.40
N PRO A 98 -12.20 -7.45 0.48
CA PRO A 98 -11.34 -6.68 -0.43
C PRO A 98 -11.51 -7.15 -1.87
N SER A 99 -11.19 -6.29 -2.84
CA SER A 99 -11.20 -6.68 -4.25
C SER A 99 -10.12 -7.75 -4.54
N GLY A 100 -10.24 -8.44 -5.68
CA GLY A 100 -9.23 -9.40 -6.12
C GLY A 100 -7.85 -8.77 -6.29
N ALA A 101 -7.75 -7.52 -6.73
CA ALA A 101 -6.49 -6.79 -6.82
C ALA A 101 -5.87 -6.50 -5.44
N VAL A 102 -6.67 -6.05 -4.47
CA VAL A 102 -6.20 -5.80 -3.11
C VAL A 102 -5.77 -7.10 -2.43
N ALA A 103 -6.55 -8.17 -2.58
CA ALA A 103 -6.21 -9.48 -2.07
C ALA A 103 -4.90 -10.02 -2.69
N ARG A 104 -4.64 -9.74 -3.97
CA ARG A 104 -3.37 -10.11 -4.62
C ARG A 104 -2.20 -9.29 -4.07
N LEU A 105 -2.36 -7.96 -3.99
CA LEU A 105 -1.35 -7.04 -3.46
C LEU A 105 -0.90 -7.45 -2.05
N CYS A 106 -1.86 -7.72 -1.16
CA CYS A 106 -1.60 -8.02 0.24
C CYS A 106 -1.32 -9.51 0.50
N GLY A 107 -1.79 -10.40 -0.38
CA GLY A 107 -1.70 -11.85 -0.21
C GLY A 107 -0.42 -12.47 -0.77
N VAL A 108 0.06 -12.02 -1.92
CA VAL A 108 1.28 -12.56 -2.56
C VAL A 108 2.53 -12.44 -1.67
N PRO A 109 2.75 -11.34 -0.90
CA PRO A 109 3.88 -11.25 0.00
C PRO A 109 4.00 -12.43 0.99
N TYR A 110 2.89 -13.00 1.47
CA TYR A 110 2.92 -14.19 2.33
C TYR A 110 3.58 -15.40 1.65
N LEU A 111 3.30 -15.60 0.35
CA LEU A 111 3.90 -16.68 -0.43
C LEU A 111 5.42 -16.52 -0.56
N TRP A 112 5.90 -15.29 -0.69
CA TRP A 112 7.32 -15.01 -0.83
C TRP A 112 8.07 -15.04 0.49
N ILE A 113 7.47 -14.53 1.57
CA ILE A 113 8.04 -14.64 2.91
C ILE A 113 8.24 -16.11 3.27
N GLY A 114 7.20 -16.93 3.11
CA GLY A 114 7.25 -18.36 3.46
C GLY A 114 8.09 -19.19 2.49
N GLY A 115 7.94 -18.96 1.19
CA GLY A 115 8.52 -19.80 0.15
C GLY A 115 9.89 -19.38 -0.38
N GLN A 116 10.33 -18.13 -0.16
CA GLN A 116 11.59 -17.60 -0.70
C GLN A 116 12.51 -17.08 0.40
N HIS A 117 12.18 -15.93 0.98
CA HIS A 117 12.93 -15.30 2.08
C HIS A 117 12.16 -14.05 2.58
N PRO A 118 12.13 -13.74 3.89
CA PRO A 118 11.45 -12.56 4.43
C PRO A 118 11.92 -11.21 3.85
N VAL A 119 13.16 -11.12 3.36
CA VAL A 119 13.69 -9.92 2.67
C VAL A 119 12.84 -9.50 1.47
N CYS A 120 12.06 -10.41 0.87
CA CYS A 120 11.16 -10.07 -0.22
C CYS A 120 10.16 -8.98 0.18
N LEU A 121 9.80 -8.88 1.46
CA LEU A 121 8.87 -7.85 1.93
C LEU A 121 9.43 -6.43 1.79
N LEU A 122 10.76 -6.25 1.79
CA LEU A 122 11.39 -4.94 1.55
C LEU A 122 11.06 -4.38 0.15
N GLY A 123 10.96 -5.25 -0.86
CA GLY A 123 10.56 -4.82 -2.20
C GLY A 123 9.11 -4.35 -2.26
N TYR A 124 8.24 -4.92 -1.42
CA TYR A 124 6.85 -4.46 -1.27
C TYR A 124 6.80 -3.09 -0.59
N GLN A 125 7.52 -2.91 0.52
CA GLN A 125 7.60 -1.62 1.22
C GLN A 125 8.22 -0.53 0.35
N ALA A 126 9.27 -0.84 -0.43
CA ALA A 126 9.93 0.14 -1.29
C ALA A 126 8.99 0.79 -2.31
N VAL A 127 7.91 0.10 -2.69
CA VAL A 127 6.91 0.65 -3.61
C VAL A 127 5.84 1.45 -2.89
N LEU A 128 5.45 1.03 -1.67
CA LEU A 128 4.42 1.72 -0.90
C LEU A 128 4.95 2.99 -0.22
N GLU A 129 6.13 2.93 0.39
CA GLU A 129 6.77 4.07 1.06
C GLU A 129 7.61 4.93 0.10
N GLY A 130 8.02 4.38 -1.05
CA GLY A 130 8.93 5.07 -1.97
C GLY A 130 8.28 6.19 -2.80
N SER A 131 7.00 6.51 -2.55
CA SER A 131 6.26 7.55 -3.28
C SER A 131 5.22 8.19 -2.36
N PRO A 132 5.67 8.92 -1.31
CA PRO A 132 4.77 9.53 -0.35
C PRO A 132 3.84 10.55 -1.03
N PRO A 133 2.62 10.74 -0.52
CA PRO A 133 1.74 11.80 -0.99
C PRO A 133 2.39 13.17 -0.83
N ARG A 134 2.10 14.08 -1.76
CA ARG A 134 2.57 15.46 -1.67
C ARG A 134 2.06 16.13 -0.39
N PRO A 135 2.82 17.03 0.24
CA PRO A 135 2.39 17.74 1.46
C PRO A 135 1.05 18.48 1.31
N ASP A 136 0.73 18.96 0.10
CA ASP A 136 -0.48 19.70 -0.23
C ASP A 136 -1.70 18.80 -0.58
N VAL A 137 -1.53 17.47 -0.61
CA VAL A 137 -2.55 16.54 -1.15
C VAL A 137 -3.90 16.66 -0.43
N ALA A 138 -3.90 16.82 0.89
CA ALA A 138 -5.12 16.92 1.68
C ALA A 138 -5.90 18.19 1.37
N GLU A 139 -5.21 19.31 1.14
CA GLU A 139 -5.82 20.59 0.79
C GLU A 139 -6.37 20.55 -0.64
N VAL A 140 -5.59 20.01 -1.57
CA VAL A 140 -5.99 19.86 -2.98
C VAL A 140 -7.22 18.96 -3.11
N LEU A 141 -7.24 17.80 -2.45
CA LEU A 141 -8.38 16.88 -2.51
C LEU A 141 -9.59 17.42 -1.75
N GLY A 142 -9.39 18.12 -0.63
CA GLY A 142 -10.49 18.81 0.06
C GLY A 142 -11.18 19.83 -0.84
N ALA A 143 -10.41 20.66 -1.56
CA ALA A 143 -10.96 21.62 -2.52
C ALA A 143 -11.67 20.96 -3.71
N ARG A 144 -11.16 19.83 -4.21
CA ARG A 144 -11.75 19.09 -5.34
C ARG A 144 -13.02 18.33 -4.99
N THR A 145 -13.09 17.75 -3.82
CA THR A 145 -14.20 16.87 -3.40
C THR A 145 -15.29 17.60 -2.62
N GLY A 146 -14.97 18.76 -2.01
CA GLY A 146 -15.86 19.45 -1.09
C GLY A 146 -16.02 18.76 0.28
N HIS A 147 -15.27 17.69 0.54
CA HIS A 147 -15.32 16.96 1.80
C HIS A 147 -14.68 17.76 2.95
N PRO A 148 -15.12 17.53 4.20
CA PRO A 148 -14.55 18.23 5.35
C PRO A 148 -13.07 17.89 5.54
N ARG A 149 -12.25 18.86 5.99
CA ARG A 149 -10.82 18.67 6.30
C ARG A 149 -10.55 17.46 7.20
N ALA A 150 -11.48 17.15 8.10
CA ALA A 150 -11.38 16.01 9.01
C ALA A 150 -11.37 14.64 8.30
N ALA A 151 -11.78 14.55 7.03
CA ALA A 151 -11.75 13.33 6.23
C ALA A 151 -10.41 13.05 5.53
N PHE A 152 -9.41 13.92 5.71
CA PHE A 152 -8.10 13.83 5.06
C PHE A 152 -6.95 13.68 6.06
N ARG A 153 -7.23 13.29 7.31
CA ARG A 153 -6.22 13.27 8.38
C ARG A 153 -5.18 12.18 8.12
N THR A 154 -5.60 11.02 7.61
CA THR A 154 -4.65 9.95 7.26
C THR A 154 -3.68 10.42 6.18
N LEU A 155 -4.18 11.01 5.10
CA LEU A 155 -3.34 11.54 4.01
C LEU A 155 -2.39 12.63 4.51
N ALA A 156 -2.88 13.56 5.33
CA ALA A 156 -2.03 14.62 5.88
C ALA A 156 -0.95 14.08 6.83
N ARG A 157 -1.28 13.07 7.65
CA ARG A 157 -0.31 12.41 8.53
C ARG A 157 0.74 11.67 7.73
N HIS A 158 0.32 10.92 6.71
CA HIS A 158 1.23 10.17 5.84
C HIS A 158 2.19 11.12 5.13
N ALA A 159 1.68 12.21 4.54
CA ALA A 159 2.52 13.20 3.87
C ALA A 159 3.54 13.90 4.81
N ALA A 160 3.26 13.95 6.12
CA ALA A 160 4.14 14.55 7.12
C ALA A 160 5.12 13.55 7.76
N ALA A 161 4.73 12.28 7.92
CA ALA A 161 5.52 11.24 8.57
C ALA A 161 6.50 10.54 7.60
N ASP A 162 6.11 10.36 6.35
CA ASP A 162 6.75 9.46 5.39
C ASP A 162 7.93 10.08 4.61
N VAL A 163 8.57 11.12 5.16
CA VAL A 163 9.80 11.68 4.56
C VAL A 163 11.03 10.81 4.91
N GLY A 164 10.91 9.92 5.91
CA GLY A 164 12.02 9.11 6.44
C GLY A 164 12.06 7.65 5.99
N HIS A 165 10.91 6.97 5.83
CA HIS A 165 10.86 5.51 5.65
C HIS A 165 11.54 5.05 4.37
N GLY A 166 11.31 5.75 3.25
CA GLY A 166 11.99 5.43 2.00
C GLY A 166 13.52 5.50 2.12
N ALA A 167 14.05 6.48 2.84
CA ALA A 167 15.50 6.63 3.04
C ALA A 167 16.06 5.57 4.00
N GLU A 168 15.35 5.28 5.10
CA GLU A 168 15.70 4.23 6.05
C GLU A 168 15.74 2.86 5.36
N LEU A 169 14.73 2.54 4.56
CA LEU A 169 14.63 1.28 3.82
C LEU A 169 15.77 1.13 2.81
N LEU A 170 16.11 2.19 2.09
CA LEU A 170 17.24 2.16 1.15
C LEU A 170 18.57 1.97 1.88
N GLY A 171 18.77 2.66 3.01
CA GLY A 171 19.94 2.47 3.86
C GLY A 171 20.06 1.03 4.37
N LEU A 172 18.95 0.43 4.82
CA LEU A 172 18.92 -0.97 5.22
C LEU A 172 19.31 -1.91 4.06
N LEU A 173 18.77 -1.68 2.86
CA LEU A 173 19.11 -2.49 1.68
C LEU A 173 20.59 -2.41 1.31
N ASP A 174 21.22 -1.25 1.49
CA ASP A 174 22.66 -1.04 1.26
C ASP A 174 23.54 -1.75 2.30
N GLU A 175 23.05 -1.91 3.54
CA GLU A 175 23.78 -2.55 4.64
C GLU A 175 23.64 -4.08 4.66
N LEU A 176 22.52 -4.62 4.17
CA LEU A 176 22.26 -6.06 4.20
C LEU A 176 23.24 -6.83 3.30
N PRO A 177 23.79 -7.98 3.75
CA PRO A 177 24.68 -8.81 2.94
C PRO A 177 23.88 -9.65 1.92
N LEU A 178 23.25 -8.97 0.95
CA LEU A 178 22.37 -9.61 -0.04
C LEU A 178 23.18 -10.29 -1.14
N GLU A 179 23.10 -11.62 -1.18
CA GLU A 179 23.50 -12.39 -2.36
C GLU A 179 22.58 -12.10 -3.55
N GLU A 180 23.07 -12.33 -4.77
CA GLU A 180 22.34 -12.07 -6.03
C GLU A 180 20.92 -12.65 -6.03
N ARG A 181 20.74 -13.86 -5.47
CA ARG A 181 19.43 -14.50 -5.35
C ARG A 181 18.44 -13.67 -4.53
N LEU A 182 18.88 -13.11 -3.40
CA LEU A 182 18.04 -12.32 -2.50
C LEU A 182 17.76 -10.93 -3.08
N SER A 183 18.77 -10.29 -3.68
CA SER A 183 18.57 -9.02 -4.40
C SER A 183 17.56 -9.18 -5.55
N ALA A 184 17.67 -10.26 -6.33
CA ALA A 184 16.69 -10.57 -7.38
C ALA A 184 15.28 -10.81 -6.81
N ALA A 185 15.17 -11.40 -5.62
CA ALA A 185 13.88 -11.62 -4.95
C ALA A 185 13.23 -10.30 -4.50
N VAL A 186 14.02 -9.37 -3.95
CA VAL A 186 13.57 -8.00 -3.61
C VAL A 186 13.08 -7.27 -4.87
N VAL A 187 13.84 -7.32 -5.97
CA VAL A 187 13.46 -6.67 -7.24
C VAL A 187 12.18 -7.26 -7.82
N ARG A 188 12.06 -8.59 -7.86
CA ARG A 188 10.80 -9.25 -8.30
C ARG A 188 9.64 -8.84 -7.42
N SER A 189 9.90 -8.67 -6.12
CA SER A 189 8.89 -8.21 -5.19
C SER A 189 8.38 -6.80 -5.50
N ALA A 190 9.30 -5.85 -5.66
CA ALA A 190 8.96 -4.50 -6.06
C ALA A 190 8.19 -4.47 -7.39
N LEU A 191 8.65 -5.20 -8.42
CA LEU A 191 7.99 -5.21 -9.73
C LEU A 191 6.56 -5.77 -9.68
N HIS A 192 6.32 -6.81 -8.89
CA HIS A 192 4.96 -7.30 -8.67
C HIS A 192 4.12 -6.27 -7.94
N THR A 193 4.65 -5.66 -6.88
CA THR A 193 3.94 -4.67 -6.07
C THR A 193 3.54 -3.47 -6.94
N VAL A 194 4.43 -2.95 -7.78
CA VAL A 194 4.09 -1.89 -8.75
C VAL A 194 2.89 -2.30 -9.63
N ARG A 195 2.92 -3.50 -10.22
CA ARG A 195 1.84 -3.99 -11.08
C ARG A 195 0.52 -4.16 -10.30
N SER A 196 0.61 -4.68 -9.09
CA SER A 196 -0.54 -4.92 -8.22
C SER A 196 -1.16 -3.61 -7.75
N VAL A 197 -0.37 -2.60 -7.38
CA VAL A 197 -0.87 -1.26 -7.00
C VAL A 197 -1.55 -0.57 -8.18
N VAL A 198 -0.93 -0.59 -9.37
CA VAL A 198 -1.57 -0.06 -10.60
C VAL A 198 -2.93 -0.74 -10.82
N ARG A 199 -2.98 -2.07 -10.70
CA ARG A 199 -4.23 -2.81 -10.87
C ARG A 199 -5.29 -2.47 -9.83
N VAL A 200 -4.90 -2.25 -8.57
CA VAL A 200 -5.81 -1.81 -7.50
C VAL A 200 -6.48 -0.48 -7.87
N PHE A 201 -5.71 0.50 -8.30
CA PHE A 201 -6.26 1.81 -8.65
C PHE A 201 -7.05 1.79 -9.97
N GLU A 202 -6.66 0.97 -10.94
CA GLU A 202 -7.47 0.76 -12.15
C GLU A 202 -8.85 0.15 -11.83
N GLU A 203 -8.91 -0.87 -10.96
CA GLU A 203 -10.18 -1.45 -10.51
C GLU A 203 -11.02 -0.46 -9.70
N LEU A 204 -10.37 0.42 -8.91
CA LEU A 204 -11.05 1.47 -8.16
C LEU A 204 -11.68 2.52 -9.08
N VAL A 205 -10.98 2.91 -10.14
CA VAL A 205 -11.43 3.94 -11.10
C VAL A 205 -12.48 3.40 -12.08
N GLN A 206 -12.43 2.12 -12.43
CA GLN A 206 -13.28 1.51 -13.47
C GLN A 206 -14.78 1.86 -13.37
N PRO A 207 -15.43 1.85 -12.19
CA PRO A 207 -16.85 2.20 -12.06
C PRO A 207 -17.19 3.66 -12.37
N TYR A 208 -16.18 4.55 -12.36
CA TYR A 208 -16.28 5.99 -12.57
C TYR A 208 -15.76 6.43 -13.94
N ALA A 209 -15.26 5.49 -14.75
CA ALA A 209 -14.85 5.78 -16.12
C ALA A 209 -16.09 6.12 -16.97
N PRO A 210 -16.00 7.11 -17.89
CA PRO A 210 -17.08 7.39 -18.81
C PRO A 210 -17.42 6.14 -19.61
N ALA A 211 -18.72 5.87 -19.79
CA ALA A 211 -19.18 4.72 -20.54
C ALA A 211 -18.52 4.70 -21.92
N THR A 212 -17.71 3.67 -22.20
CA THR A 212 -17.22 3.43 -23.55
C THR A 212 -18.43 3.07 -24.40
N HIS A 213 -18.96 4.03 -25.17
CA HIS A 213 -19.92 3.74 -26.22
C HIS A 213 -19.22 2.84 -27.23
N LEU A 214 -19.37 1.51 -27.06
CA LEU A 214 -19.19 0.59 -28.16
C LEU A 214 -20.26 0.95 -29.18
N GLY A 215 -19.85 1.68 -30.23
CA GLY A 215 -20.72 2.07 -31.31
C GLY A 215 -21.43 0.84 -31.88
N SER A 216 -22.75 0.86 -31.82
CA SER A 216 -23.60 -0.01 -32.62
C SER A 216 -23.53 0.45 -34.07
N GLU A 217 -22.40 0.18 -34.73
CA GLU A 217 -22.34 0.23 -36.19
C GLU A 217 -22.89 -1.09 -36.76
N GLY A 218 -24.05 -0.99 -37.41
CA GLY A 218 -24.34 -1.76 -38.61
C GLY A 218 -25.05 -3.10 -38.44
N ALA A 219 -26.37 -3.06 -38.25
CA ALA A 219 -27.26 -4.04 -38.88
C ALA A 219 -28.53 -3.30 -39.35
N ARG A 220 -28.46 -2.75 -40.57
CA ARG A 220 -29.62 -2.47 -41.42
C ARG A 220 -29.49 -3.35 -42.65
#